data_AF-A0A944ELH1-F1
#
_entry.id   AF-A0A944ELH1-F1
#
_cell.length_a   1.000
_cell.length_b   1.000
_cell.length_c   1.000
_cell.angle_alpha   90.00
_cell.angle_beta   90.00
_cell.angle_gamma   90.00
#
_symmetry.space_group_name_H-M   'P 1'
#
loop_
_entity.id
_entity.type
_entity.pdbx_description
1 polymer ?
#
loop_
_entity_poly.entity_id
_entity_poly.type
_entity_poly.pdbx_seq_one_letter_code
_entity_poly.pdbx_strand_id
1 'polypeptide(L)' 'MAPPITTTVQDHVALAEIELCGELIIAASAADEERLSPDRIDEVLKVAAERPGLSQPE' A
#
# COMPACT_ATOMS: atom_id res chain seq x y z
N MET A 1 2.26 -11.74 -35.80
CA MET A 1 1.23 -12.56 -35.17
C MET A 1 1.27 -12.24 -33.67
N ALA A 2 0.31 -11.47 -33.14
CA ALA A 2 0.24 -11.23 -31.70
C ALA A 2 -0.23 -12.52 -31.00
N PRO A 3 0.29 -12.86 -29.81
CA PRO A 3 -0.08 -14.11 -29.14
C PRO A 3 -1.57 -14.10 -28.73
N PRO A 4 -2.20 -15.29 -28.64
CA PRO A 4 -3.64 -15.43 -28.63
C PRO A 4 -4.24 -15.16 -27.24
N ILE A 5 -5.23 -14.25 -27.17
CA ILE A 5 -6.51 -14.22 -26.38
C ILE A 5 -6.57 -14.69 -24.91
N THR A 6 -5.52 -15.27 -24.34
CA THR A 6 -5.38 -15.63 -22.91
C THR A 6 -5.32 -14.39 -22.03
N THR A 7 -5.02 -13.23 -22.62
CA THR A 7 -5.04 -11.93 -21.96
C THR A 7 -6.44 -11.51 -21.55
N THR A 8 -7.49 -11.81 -22.33
CA THR A 8 -8.83 -11.25 -22.07
C THR A 8 -9.42 -11.65 -20.71
N VAL A 9 -9.38 -12.94 -20.37
CA VAL A 9 -9.86 -13.44 -19.07
C VAL A 9 -8.95 -12.98 -17.92
N GLN A 10 -7.63 -12.98 -18.14
CA GLN A 10 -6.67 -12.51 -17.13
C GLN A 10 -6.78 -11.00 -16.88
N ASP A 11 -7.10 -10.22 -17.91
CA ASP A 11 -7.34 -8.77 -17.83
C ASP A 11 -8.58 -8.48 -16.99
N HIS A 12 -9.66 -9.26 -17.15
CA HIS A 12 -10.87 -9.11 -16.32
C HIS A 12 -10.61 -9.46 -14.84
N VAL A 13 -9.82 -10.50 -14.58
CA VAL A 13 -9.43 -10.88 -13.21
C VAL A 13 -8.57 -9.80 -12.58
N ALA A 14 -7.54 -9.31 -13.30
CA ALA A 14 -6.69 -8.22 -12.82
C ALA A 14 -7.48 -6.93 -12.57
N LEU A 15 -8.44 -6.59 -13.44
CA LEU A 15 -9.30 -5.43 -13.24
C LEU A 15 -10.19 -5.58 -12.00
N ALA A 16 -10.77 -6.77 -11.78
CA ALA A 16 -11.56 -7.05 -10.58
C ALA A 16 -10.72 -6.98 -9.30
N GLU A 17 -9.47 -7.44 -9.36
CA GLU A 17 -8.53 -7.32 -8.23
C GLU A 17 -8.15 -5.86 -7.94
N ILE A 18 -7.94 -5.04 -8.97
CA ILE A 18 -7.66 -3.60 -8.80
C ILE A 18 -8.87 -2.89 -8.17
N GLU A 19 -10.07 -3.17 -8.65
CA GLU A 19 -11.31 -2.60 -8.12
C GLU A 19 -11.51 -2.99 -6.64
N LEU A 20 -11.33 -4.28 -6.31
CA LEU A 20 -11.36 -4.77 -4.93
C LEU A 20 -10.29 -4.10 -4.05
N CYS A 21 -9.05 -3.97 -4.55
CA CYS A 21 -7.99 -3.28 -3.81
C CYS A 21 -8.35 -1.83 -3.51
N GLY A 22 -8.95 -1.12 -4.47
CA GLY A 22 -9.41 0.26 -4.31
C GLY A 22 -10.47 0.38 -3.22
N GLU A 23 -11.49 -0.46 -3.25
CA GLU A 23 -12.56 -0.50 -2.23
C GLU A 23 -11.99 -0.76 -0.83
N LEU A 24 -11.04 -1.70 -0.70
CA LEU A 24 -10.42 -2.03 0.59
C LEU A 24 -9.55 -0.89 1.15
N ILE A 25 -8.83 -0.14 0.30
CA ILE A 25 -8.04 1.02 0.72
C ILE A 25 -8.96 2.12 1.27
N ILE A 26 -10.08 2.38 0.59
CA ILE A 26 -11.07 3.39 1.02
C ILE A 26 -11.72 2.95 2.33
N ALA A 27 -12.16 1.70 2.43
CA ALA A 27 -12.75 1.14 3.64
C ALA A 27 -11.78 1.21 4.83
N ALA A 28 -10.50 0.86 4.62
CA ALA A 28 -9.48 0.95 5.66
C ALA A 28 -9.18 2.41 6.06
N SER A 29 -9.18 3.35 5.11
CA SER A 29 -8.95 4.77 5.40
C SER A 29 -10.13 5.45 6.09
N ALA A 30 -11.35 4.95 5.87
CA ALA A 30 -12.58 5.43 6.48
C ALA A 30 -12.91 4.73 7.80
N ALA A 31 -12.25 3.61 8.11
CA ALA A 31 -12.35 2.96 9.41
C ALA A 31 -11.81 3.92 10.48
N ASP A 32 -12.55 4.07 11.58
CA ASP A 32 -12.12 4.83 12.76
C ASP A 32 -11.03 4.07 13.55
N GLU A 33 -9.94 3.74 12.87
CA GLU A 33 -8.74 3.18 13.48
C GLU A 33 -7.83 4.30 13.98
N GLU A 34 -7.22 4.08 15.14
CA GLU A 34 -6.27 5.02 15.71
C GLU A 34 -5.03 5.08 14.80
N ARG A 35 -4.54 6.29 14.50
CA ARG A 35 -3.36 6.47 13.65
C ARG A 35 -2.20 5.64 14.19
N LEU A 36 -1.50 4.93 13.29
CA LEU A 36 -0.27 4.23 13.65
C LEU A 36 0.69 5.18 14.38
N SER A 37 1.37 4.67 15.39
CA SER A 37 2.40 5.43 16.08
C SER A 37 3.55 5.77 15.11
N PRO A 38 4.24 6.91 15.30
CA PRO A 38 5.38 7.29 14.47
C PRO A 38 6.46 6.19 14.38
N ASP A 39 6.77 5.53 15.49
CA ASP A 39 7.74 4.42 15.53
C ASP A 39 7.32 3.24 14.63
N ARG A 40 6.02 2.91 14.64
CA ARG A 40 5.46 1.82 13.81
C ARG A 40 5.42 2.20 12.33
N ILE A 41 5.18 3.48 12.02
CA ILE A 41 5.26 4.01 10.65
C ILE A 41 6.70 3.90 10.15
N ASP A 42 7.68 4.28 10.96
CA ASP A 42 9.09 4.21 10.59
C ASP A 42 9.59 2.77 10.42
N GLU A 43 9.09 1.83 11.22
CA GLU A 43 9.32 0.39 11.07
C GLU A 43 8.78 -0.12 9.71
N VAL A 44 7.53 0.21 9.37
CA VAL A 44 6.89 -0.20 8.11
C VAL A 44 7.58 0.41 6.90
N LEU A 45 7.94 1.69 6.98
CA LEU A 45 8.67 2.38 5.92
C LEU A 45 10.16 2.03 5.92
N LYS A 46 10.66 1.27 6.90
CA LYS A 46 12.08 0.96 7.14
C LYS A 46 12.96 2.22 7.28
N VAL A 47 12.35 3.35 7.62
CA VAL A 47 12.98 4.67 7.75
C VAL A 47 13.81 4.76 9.03
N ALA A 48 13.57 3.90 10.01
CA ALA A 48 14.30 3.87 11.28
C ALA A 48 15.82 3.67 11.12
N ALA A 49 16.28 3.00 10.05
CA ALA A 49 17.70 2.84 9.76
C ALA A 49 18.32 4.04 9.00
N GLU A 50 17.49 4.91 8.42
CA GLU A 50 17.91 5.93 7.45
C GLU A 50 17.67 7.38 7.90
N ARG A 51 16.98 7.65 9.03
CA ARG A 51 16.85 9.02 9.58
C ARG A 51 18.08 9.43 10.40
N PRO A 52 19.02 10.25 9.87
CA PRO A 52 20.23 10.64 10.57
C PRO A 52 20.01 11.89 11.46
N GLY A 53 18.78 12.18 11.89
CA GLY A 53 18.43 13.51 12.41
C GLY A 53 17.35 13.60 13.48
N LEU A 54 16.87 12.48 14.04
CA LEU A 54 16.00 12.52 15.24
C LEU A 54 16.78 12.50 16.56
N SER A 55 18.11 12.46 16.51
CA SER A 55 18.96 12.96 17.60
C SER A 55 19.07 14.48 17.44
N GLN A 56 18.09 15.23 17.95
CA GLN A 56 18.33 16.65 18.23
C GLN A 56 19.20 16.74 19.49
N PRO A 57 20.45 17.23 19.42
CA PRO A 57 21.08 17.86 20.58
C PRO A 57 20.46 19.27 20.79
N GLU A 58 20.47 19.72 22.06
CA GLU A 58 19.89 20.97 22.60
C GLU A 58 20.04 22.24 21.72
#